data_AF-S3XCS3-F1
#
_entry.id   AF-S3XCS3-F1
#
_cell.length_a   1.000
_cell.length_b   1.000
_cell.length_c   1.000
_cell.angle_alpha   90.00
_cell.angle_beta   90.00
_cell.angle_gamma   90.00
#
_symmetry.space_group_name_H-M   'P 1'
#
loop_
_entity.id
_entity.type
_entity.pdbx_description
1 polymer ?
#
loop_
_entity_poly.entity_id
_entity_poly.type
_entity_poly.pdbx_seq_one_letter_code
_entity_poly.pdbx_strand_id
1 'polypeptide(L)'
;MTQRTNVGEYIRVLRTSVPEMFAQIKELAAAEIKPMVKHGGFGAGGIIAALIFAVVLFEVALLAAGFGLSIIFAEVLDRHPITALALGFTVLAVIFLILTLIIALIGWRQLKKVRTPQATIAETKASISAITMAIESGIDNVENHRTPADGLEVASLGTLSTDRDAGWTH
;
A
#
# COMPACT_ATOMS: atom_id res chain seq x y z
N MET A 1 -4.99 -20.08 46.00
CA MET A 1 -3.97 -20.53 45.04
C MET A 1 -3.97 -19.55 43.88
N THR A 2 -3.06 -18.58 43.89
CA THR A 2 -2.93 -17.59 42.80
C THR A 2 -2.23 -18.29 41.64
N GLN A 3 -2.98 -18.61 40.60
CA GLN A 3 -2.45 -19.23 39.39
C GLN A 3 -1.48 -18.22 38.75
N ARG A 4 -0.17 -18.39 38.99
CA ARG A 4 0.86 -17.61 38.30
C ARG A 4 0.84 -18.05 36.85
N THR A 5 0.05 -17.37 36.05
CA THR A 5 0.06 -17.53 34.60
C THR A 5 1.48 -17.27 34.12
N ASN A 6 2.17 -18.34 33.70
CA ASN A 6 3.56 -18.29 33.27
C ASN A 6 3.66 -17.34 32.06
N VAL A 7 4.69 -16.48 32.01
CA VAL A 7 4.99 -15.61 30.86
C VAL A 7 5.03 -16.42 29.55
N GLY A 8 5.47 -17.67 29.62
CA GLY A 8 5.44 -18.62 28.50
C GLY A 8 4.02 -18.91 27.97
N GLU A 9 3.00 -18.90 28.83
CA GLU A 9 1.60 -19.11 28.44
C GLU A 9 1.07 -17.87 27.70
N TYR A 10 1.40 -16.66 28.15
CA TYR A 10 1.05 -15.42 27.45
C TYR A 10 1.74 -15.30 26.10
N ILE A 11 3.05 -15.60 26.03
CA ILE A 11 3.78 -15.62 24.75
C ILE A 11 3.19 -16.66 23.82
N ARG A 12 2.80 -17.84 24.32
CA ARG A 12 2.19 -18.90 23.52
C ARG A 12 0.80 -18.50 23.01
N VAL A 13 -0.02 -17.87 23.85
CA VAL A 13 -1.34 -17.35 23.46
C VAL A 13 -1.19 -16.24 22.42
N LEU A 14 -0.31 -15.25 22.63
CA LEU A 14 -0.05 -14.21 21.63
C LEU A 14 0.46 -14.80 20.29
N ARG A 15 1.38 -15.77 20.37
CA ARG A 15 1.95 -16.42 19.18
C ARG A 15 0.91 -17.21 18.38
N THR A 16 -0.17 -17.66 19.02
CA THR A 16 -1.22 -18.45 18.37
C THR A 16 -2.39 -17.57 17.94
N SER A 17 -2.85 -16.68 18.82
CA SER A 17 -4.03 -15.85 18.60
C SER A 17 -3.81 -14.73 17.57
N VAL A 18 -2.60 -14.16 17.49
CA VAL A 18 -2.34 -13.11 16.50
C VAL A 18 -2.39 -13.66 15.06
N PRO A 19 -1.70 -14.76 14.71
CA PRO A 19 -1.84 -15.36 13.38
C PRO A 19 -3.25 -15.86 13.07
N GLU A 20 -3.96 -16.43 14.05
CA GLU A 20 -5.35 -16.87 13.85
C GLU A 20 -6.29 -15.70 13.55
N MET A 21 -6.12 -14.57 14.25
CA MET A 21 -6.94 -13.38 14.00
C MET A 21 -6.67 -12.79 12.61
N PHE A 22 -5.40 -12.74 12.18
CA PHE A 22 -5.05 -12.36 10.80
C PHE A 22 -5.60 -13.33 9.75
N ALA A 23 -5.58 -14.64 10.03
CA ALA A 23 -6.14 -15.65 9.15
C ALA A 23 -7.66 -15.48 9.01
N GLN A 24 -8.37 -15.21 10.11
CA GLN A 24 -9.81 -14.96 10.12
C GLN A 24 -10.18 -13.66 9.38
N ILE A 25 -9.43 -12.56 9.58
CA ILE A 25 -9.64 -11.31 8.83
C ILE A 25 -9.42 -11.54 7.33
N LYS A 26 -8.39 -12.29 6.96
CA LYS A 26 -8.11 -12.64 5.55
C LYS A 26 -9.20 -13.51 4.95
N GLU A 27 -9.67 -14.52 5.67
CA GLU A 27 -10.72 -15.43 5.21
C GLU A 27 -12.07 -14.71 5.08
N LEU A 28 -12.41 -13.85 6.04
CA LEU A 28 -13.62 -13.03 6.03
C LEU A 28 -13.58 -11.99 4.90
N ALA A 29 -12.46 -11.27 4.74
CA ALA A 29 -12.27 -10.36 3.61
C ALA A 29 -12.34 -11.09 2.27
N ALA A 30 -11.77 -12.29 2.16
CA ALA A 30 -11.86 -13.11 0.96
C ALA A 30 -13.30 -13.62 0.70
N ALA A 31 -14.07 -13.91 1.75
CA ALA A 31 -15.47 -14.33 1.66
C ALA A 31 -16.40 -13.18 1.26
N GLU A 32 -16.08 -11.93 1.60
CA GLU A 32 -16.81 -10.74 1.11
C GLU A 32 -16.42 -10.39 -0.34
N ILE A 33 -15.13 -10.51 -0.68
CA ILE A 33 -14.63 -10.17 -2.03
C ILE A 33 -15.03 -11.23 -3.07
N LYS A 34 -15.04 -12.53 -2.73
CA LYS A 34 -15.41 -13.61 -3.66
C LYS A 34 -16.76 -13.42 -4.38
N PRO A 35 -17.89 -13.16 -3.68
CA PRO A 35 -19.16 -12.88 -4.33
C PRO A 35 -19.16 -11.55 -5.08
N MET A 36 -18.44 -10.54 -4.57
CA MET A 36 -18.25 -9.24 -5.23
C MET A 36 -17.53 -9.38 -6.58
N VAL A 37 -16.53 -10.27 -6.68
CA VAL A 37 -15.81 -10.60 -7.92
C VAL A 37 -16.67 -11.42 -8.88
N LYS A 38 -17.50 -12.35 -8.36
CA LYS A 38 -18.31 -13.24 -9.20
C LYS A 38 -19.48 -12.54 -9.91
N HIS A 39 -20.09 -11.55 -9.27
CA HIS A 39 -21.17 -10.75 -9.87
C HIS A 39 -20.74 -9.35 -10.34
N GLY A 40 -19.74 -8.75 -9.69
CA GLY A 40 -19.12 -7.49 -10.13
C GLY A 40 -18.11 -7.65 -11.27
N GLY A 41 -17.60 -8.86 -11.52
CA GLY A 41 -16.62 -9.14 -12.57
C GLY A 41 -17.13 -8.90 -14.00
N PHE A 42 -18.42 -9.11 -14.27
CA PHE A 42 -19.01 -8.79 -15.57
C PHE A 42 -19.21 -7.28 -15.77
N GLY A 43 -19.58 -6.54 -14.72
CA GLY A 43 -19.75 -5.09 -14.78
C GLY A 43 -18.43 -4.34 -14.84
N ALA A 44 -17.51 -4.62 -13.90
CA ALA A 44 -16.19 -4.01 -13.87
C ALA A 44 -15.32 -4.45 -15.05
N GLY A 45 -15.37 -5.75 -15.43
CA GLY A 45 -14.68 -6.25 -16.61
C GLY A 45 -15.22 -5.66 -17.91
N GLY A 46 -16.55 -5.53 -18.03
CA GLY A 46 -17.21 -4.88 -19.16
C GLY A 46 -16.84 -3.39 -19.29
N ILE A 47 -16.75 -2.66 -18.18
CA ILE A 47 -16.32 -1.25 -18.18
C ILE A 47 -14.85 -1.12 -18.60
N ILE A 48 -13.96 -1.96 -18.07
CA ILE A 48 -12.54 -1.93 -18.46
C ILE A 48 -12.40 -2.25 -19.96
N ALA A 49 -13.10 -3.27 -20.46
CA ALA A 49 -13.11 -3.60 -21.87
C ALA A 49 -13.65 -2.44 -22.72
N ALA A 50 -14.76 -1.82 -22.32
CA ALA A 50 -15.33 -0.67 -23.01
C ALA A 50 -14.37 0.52 -23.04
N LEU A 51 -13.62 0.78 -21.95
CA LEU A 51 -12.60 1.84 -21.92
C LEU A 51 -11.45 1.55 -22.88
N ILE A 52 -10.97 0.30 -22.95
CA ILE A 52 -9.94 -0.10 -23.93
C ILE A 52 -10.46 0.12 -25.35
N PHE A 53 -11.68 -0.34 -25.66
CA PHE A 53 -12.29 -0.11 -26.98
C PHE A 53 -12.50 1.37 -27.27
N ALA A 54 -12.87 2.18 -26.28
CA ALA A 54 -13.01 3.62 -26.45
C ALA A 54 -11.68 4.29 -26.82
N VAL A 55 -10.56 3.88 -26.21
CA VAL A 55 -9.22 4.37 -26.57
C VAL A 55 -8.87 3.97 -28.00
N VAL A 56 -9.09 2.70 -28.38
CA VAL A 56 -8.81 2.23 -29.74
C VAL A 56 -9.68 2.95 -30.78
N LEU A 57 -10.99 3.09 -30.52
CA LEU A 57 -11.90 3.81 -31.40
C LEU A 57 -11.52 5.29 -31.51
N PHE A 58 -11.06 5.89 -30.42
CA PHE A 58 -10.56 7.26 -30.44
C PHE A 58 -9.34 7.39 -31.35
N GLU A 59 -8.36 6.49 -31.27
CA GLU A 59 -7.19 6.50 -32.17
C GLU A 59 -7.59 6.35 -33.64
N VAL A 60 -8.49 5.42 -33.95
CA VAL A 60 -9.02 5.23 -35.31
C VAL A 60 -9.76 6.49 -35.80
N ALA A 61 -10.55 7.12 -34.93
CA ALA A 61 -11.23 8.38 -35.25
C ALA A 61 -10.25 9.53 -35.51
N LEU A 62 -9.12 9.61 -34.78
CA LEU A 62 -8.06 10.59 -35.03
C LEU A 62 -7.40 10.37 -36.39
N LEU A 63 -7.11 9.11 -36.75
CA LEU A 63 -6.59 8.79 -38.08
C LEU A 63 -7.57 9.21 -39.17
N ALA A 64 -8.85 8.88 -39.02
CA ALA A 64 -9.90 9.27 -39.95
C ALA A 64 -10.02 10.80 -40.09
N ALA A 65 -9.93 11.54 -38.98
CA ALA A 65 -9.92 13.00 -38.98
C ALA A 65 -8.68 13.57 -39.69
N GLY A 66 -7.50 12.99 -39.48
CA GLY A 66 -6.27 13.38 -40.17
C GLY A 66 -6.37 13.17 -41.68
N PHE A 67 -6.94 12.04 -42.11
CA PHE A 67 -7.25 11.80 -43.52
C PHE A 67 -8.30 12.78 -44.06
N GLY A 68 -9.38 13.05 -43.32
CA GLY A 68 -10.39 14.02 -43.73
C GLY A 68 -9.81 15.42 -43.96
N LEU A 69 -8.95 15.89 -43.05
CA LEU A 69 -8.21 17.15 -43.23
C LEU A 69 -7.28 17.10 -44.44
N SER A 70 -6.62 15.96 -44.67
CA SER A 70 -5.74 15.76 -45.81
C SER A 70 -6.49 15.86 -47.14
N ILE A 71 -7.71 15.32 -47.22
CA ILE A 71 -8.59 15.44 -48.40
C ILE A 71 -8.94 16.91 -48.66
N ILE A 72 -9.24 17.69 -47.61
CA ILE A 72 -9.50 19.13 -47.76
C ILE A 72 -8.27 19.82 -48.39
N PHE A 73 -7.06 19.52 -47.91
CA PHE A 73 -5.86 20.10 -48.49
C PHE A 73 -5.62 19.67 -49.96
N ALA A 74 -5.94 18.42 -50.30
CA ALA A 74 -5.76 17.90 -51.65
C ALA A 74 -6.78 18.51 -52.62
N GLU A 75 -8.07 18.40 -52.30
CA GLU A 75 -9.16 18.70 -53.23
C GLU A 75 -9.59 20.17 -53.21
N VAL A 76 -9.53 20.83 -52.06
CA VAL A 76 -10.00 22.21 -51.91
C VAL A 76 -8.86 23.22 -52.07
N LEU A 77 -7.67 22.88 -51.58
CA LEU A 77 -6.48 23.74 -51.66
C LEU A 77 -5.50 23.34 -52.77
N ASP A 78 -5.91 22.38 -53.62
CA ASP A 78 -5.18 21.90 -54.80
C ASP A 78 -3.72 21.54 -54.50
N ARG A 79 -3.49 20.85 -53.37
CA ARG A 79 -2.15 20.42 -52.96
C ARG A 79 -1.87 19.02 -53.45
N HIS A 80 -0.60 18.81 -53.84
CA HIS A 80 -0.10 17.48 -54.15
C HIS A 80 -0.44 16.48 -53.02
N PRO A 81 -0.94 15.27 -53.32
CA PRO A 81 -1.50 14.36 -52.32
C PRO A 81 -0.58 14.06 -51.13
N ILE A 82 0.73 13.91 -51.36
CA ILE A 82 1.71 13.67 -50.29
C ILE A 82 1.83 14.89 -49.37
N THR A 83 1.86 16.09 -49.94
CA THR A 83 1.93 17.34 -49.16
C THR A 83 0.63 17.57 -48.40
N ALA A 84 -0.52 17.29 -49.04
CA ALA A 84 -1.83 17.36 -48.42
C ALA A 84 -1.96 16.42 -47.22
N LEU A 85 -1.46 15.19 -47.35
CA LEU A 85 -1.38 14.21 -46.26
C LEU A 85 -0.58 14.75 -45.07
N ALA A 86 0.63 15.26 -45.33
CA ALA A 86 1.46 15.83 -44.28
C ALA A 86 0.77 17.03 -43.59
N LEU A 87 0.13 17.92 -44.34
CA LEU A 87 -0.57 19.08 -43.81
C LEU A 87 -1.79 18.69 -42.97
N GLY A 88 -2.60 17.72 -43.41
CA GLY A 88 -3.78 17.28 -42.68
C GLY A 88 -3.44 16.73 -41.29
N PHE A 89 -2.44 15.85 -41.21
CA PHE A 89 -1.96 15.33 -39.92
C PHE A 89 -1.25 16.38 -39.08
N THR A 90 -0.51 17.31 -39.70
CA THR A 90 0.15 18.41 -38.98
C THR A 90 -0.86 19.35 -38.33
N VAL A 91 -1.92 19.74 -39.04
CA VAL A 91 -2.99 20.58 -38.49
C VAL A 91 -3.68 19.88 -37.33
N LEU A 92 -4.02 18.59 -37.50
CA LEU A 92 -4.62 17.81 -36.42
C LEU A 92 -3.71 17.76 -35.18
N ALA A 93 -2.41 17.51 -35.38
CA ALA A 93 -1.42 17.49 -34.30
C ALA A 93 -1.33 18.84 -33.57
N VAL A 94 -1.34 19.95 -34.29
CA VAL A 94 -1.33 21.30 -33.69
C VAL A 94 -2.60 21.55 -32.87
N ILE A 95 -3.77 21.16 -33.37
CA ILE A 95 -5.03 21.28 -32.62
C ILE A 95 -4.94 20.51 -31.30
N PHE A 96 -4.49 19.25 -31.34
CA PHE A 96 -4.34 18.45 -30.12
C PHE A 96 -3.28 18.99 -29.17
N LEU A 97 -2.16 19.50 -29.69
CA LEU A 97 -1.14 20.12 -28.87
C LEU A 97 -1.68 21.34 -28.11
N ILE A 98 -2.49 22.18 -28.75
CA ILE A 98 -3.16 23.31 -28.11
C ILE A 98 -4.13 22.82 -27.03
N LEU A 99 -4.99 21.83 -27.34
CA LEU A 99 -5.94 21.28 -26.38
C LEU A 99 -5.23 20.66 -25.17
N THR A 100 -4.17 19.87 -25.40
CA THR A 100 -3.35 19.28 -24.34
C THR A 100 -2.72 20.36 -23.47
N LEU A 101 -2.19 21.45 -24.06
CA LEU A 101 -1.62 22.55 -23.29
C LEU A 101 -2.67 23.22 -22.40
N ILE A 102 -3.87 23.47 -22.92
CA ILE A 102 -4.97 24.06 -22.15
C ILE A 102 -5.35 23.16 -20.96
N ILE A 103 -5.56 21.86 -21.22
CA ILE A 103 -5.93 20.89 -20.17
C ILE A 103 -4.82 20.78 -19.13
N ALA A 104 -3.55 20.70 -19.55
CA ALA A 104 -2.41 20.63 -18.65
C ALA A 104 -2.29 21.88 -17.77
N LEU A 105 -2.50 23.08 -18.33
CA LEU A 105 -2.50 24.33 -17.56
C LEU A 105 -3.65 24.39 -16.55
N ILE A 106 -4.85 23.94 -16.91
CA ILE A 106 -5.98 23.87 -15.99
C ILE A 106 -5.69 22.86 -14.88
N GLY A 107 -5.25 21.64 -15.22
CA GLY A 107 -4.89 20.60 -14.26
C GLY A 107 -3.81 21.06 -13.29
N TRP A 108 -2.76 21.70 -13.80
CA TRP A 108 -1.68 22.27 -12.99
C TRP A 108 -2.17 23.32 -12.01
N ARG A 109 -3.07 24.22 -12.45
CA ARG A 109 -3.69 25.22 -11.58
C ARG A 109 -4.54 24.59 -10.48
N GLN A 110 -5.26 23.51 -10.79
CA GLN A 110 -6.08 22.79 -9.81
C GLN A 110 -5.20 22.04 -8.80
N LEU A 111 -4.14 21.36 -9.26
CA LEU A 111 -3.17 20.71 -8.37
C LEU A 111 -2.53 21.69 -7.40
N LYS A 112 -2.17 22.89 -7.86
CA LYS A 112 -1.63 23.95 -7.00
C LYS A 112 -2.61 24.46 -5.93
N LYS A 113 -3.92 24.29 -6.11
CA LYS A 113 -4.93 24.67 -5.11
C LYS A 113 -5.10 23.61 -4.03
N VAL A 114 -4.71 22.35 -4.28
CA VAL A 114 -4.79 21.29 -3.28
C VAL A 114 -3.70 21.54 -2.25
N ARG A 115 -4.09 22.05 -1.07
CA ARG A 115 -3.19 22.09 0.09
C ARG A 115 -2.85 20.64 0.45
N THR A 116 -1.56 20.35 0.58
CA THR A 116 -1.11 19.04 1.05
C THR A 116 -1.79 18.75 2.39
N PRO A 117 -2.47 17.60 2.58
CA PRO A 117 -3.19 17.30 3.81
C PRO A 117 -2.21 17.05 4.96
N GLN A 118 -1.75 18.13 5.60
CA GLN A 118 -0.70 18.08 6.62
C GLN A 118 -1.10 17.25 7.84
N ALA A 119 -2.37 17.32 8.25
CA ALA A 119 -2.89 16.52 9.36
C ALA A 119 -2.81 15.02 9.05
N THR A 120 -3.22 14.60 7.86
CA THR A 120 -3.14 13.19 7.41
C THR A 120 -1.69 12.71 7.33
N ILE A 121 -0.77 13.56 6.85
CA ILE A 121 0.66 13.23 6.80
C ILE A 121 1.23 13.09 8.22
N ALA A 122 0.89 14.01 9.12
CA ALA A 122 1.34 13.98 10.51
C ALA A 122 0.80 12.73 11.25
N GLU A 123 -0.47 12.40 11.06
CA GLU A 123 -1.12 11.21 11.62
C GLU A 123 -0.52 9.91 11.06
N THR A 124 -0.26 9.87 9.75
CA THR A 124 0.43 8.72 9.13
C THR A 124 1.83 8.55 9.70
N LYS A 125 2.59 9.64 9.84
CA LYS A 125 3.94 9.62 10.42
C LYS A 125 3.90 9.19 11.89
N ALA A 126 2.93 9.68 12.67
CA ALA A 126 2.73 9.28 14.05
C ALA A 126 2.36 7.79 14.16
N SER A 127 1.51 7.29 13.25
CA SER A 127 1.11 5.88 13.21
C SER A 127 2.30 4.96 12.90
N ILE A 128 3.13 5.33 11.92
CA ILE A 128 4.37 4.59 11.60
C ILE A 128 5.32 4.62 12.80
N SER A 129 5.51 5.79 13.41
CA SER A 129 6.36 5.94 14.59
C SER A 129 5.87 5.09 15.77
N ALA A 130 4.56 5.04 16.00
CA ALA A 130 3.97 4.23 17.07
C ALA A 130 4.18 2.73 16.84
N ILE A 131 4.05 2.27 15.58
CA ILE A 131 4.33 0.88 15.21
C ILE A 131 5.82 0.56 15.46
N THR A 132 6.74 1.42 15.03
CA THR A 132 8.19 1.23 15.25
C THR A 132 8.53 1.16 16.74
N MET A 133 8.03 2.09 17.54
CA MET A 133 8.26 2.10 18.99
C MET A 133 7.68 0.85 19.67
N ALA A 134 6.52 0.37 19.23
CA ALA A 134 5.93 -0.85 19.77
C ALA A 134 6.77 -2.10 19.44
N ILE A 135 7.41 -2.14 18.27
CA ILE A 135 8.33 -3.22 17.87
C ILE A 135 9.61 -3.16 18.73
N GLU A 136 10.23 -1.99 18.85
CA GLU A 136 11.45 -1.79 19.66
C GLU A 136 11.21 -2.13 21.13
N SER A 137 10.13 -1.60 21.73
CA SER A 137 9.76 -1.93 23.11
C SER A 137 9.45 -3.43 23.31
N GLY A 138 8.87 -4.08 22.30
CA GLY A 138 8.66 -5.53 22.32
C GLY A 138 9.97 -6.32 22.29
N ILE A 139 10.99 -5.86 21.57
CA ILE A 139 12.31 -6.49 21.50
C ILE A 139 13.06 -6.29 22.82
N ASP A 140 13.12 -5.06 23.34
CA ASP A 140 13.81 -4.71 24.59
C ASP A 140 13.23 -5.47 25.79
N ASN A 141 11.91 -5.62 25.83
CA ASN A 141 11.23 -6.35 26.90
C ASN A 141 11.63 -7.84 26.90
N VAL A 142 11.78 -8.46 25.74
CA VAL A 142 12.22 -9.86 25.61
C VAL A 142 13.70 -10.01 25.99
N GLU A 143 14.53 -9.02 25.68
CA GLU A 143 15.95 -9.03 26.01
C GLU A 143 16.21 -8.86 27.51
N ASN A 144 15.52 -7.92 28.17
CA ASN A 144 15.60 -7.75 29.62
C ASN A 144 15.10 -8.98 30.40
N HIS A 145 14.09 -9.70 29.88
CA HIS A 145 13.62 -10.96 30.48
C HIS A 145 14.55 -12.16 30.24
N ARG A 146 15.60 -12.04 29.41
CA ARG A 146 16.64 -13.07 29.24
C ARG A 146 17.82 -12.92 30.19
N THR A 147 17.97 -11.79 30.87
CA THR A 147 19.10 -11.52 31.75
C THR A 147 18.62 -11.34 33.19
N PRO A 148 18.37 -12.43 33.93
CA PRO A 148 18.09 -12.32 35.35
C PRO A 148 19.41 -11.99 36.07
N ALA A 149 19.69 -10.71 36.30
CA ALA A 149 20.69 -10.28 37.28
C ALA A 149 20.36 -10.87 38.67
N ASP A 150 19.07 -11.03 38.95
CA ASP A 150 18.56 -11.60 40.21
C ASP A 150 18.77 -13.11 40.34
N GLY A 151 19.15 -13.82 39.26
CA GLY A 151 19.38 -15.27 39.29
C GLY A 151 20.71 -15.68 39.90
N LEU A 152 21.69 -14.76 39.95
CA LEU A 152 23.02 -15.01 40.50
C LEU A 152 23.09 -14.73 42.01
N GLU A 153 22.25 -13.83 42.53
CA GLU A 153 22.21 -13.51 43.96
C GLU A 153 21.63 -14.67 44.78
N VAL A 154 20.51 -15.27 44.33
CA VAL A 154 19.88 -16.42 45.01
C VAL A 154 20.73 -17.70 44.96
N ALA A 155 21.55 -17.88 43.92
CA ALA A 155 22.47 -19.01 43.83
C ALA A 155 23.68 -18.87 44.77
N SER A 156 24.11 -17.63 45.05
CA SER A 156 25.20 -17.34 46.01
C SER A 156 24.76 -17.38 47.48
N LEU A 157 23.48 -17.13 47.76
CA LEU A 157 22.90 -17.24 49.10
C LEU A 157 22.58 -18.68 49.52
N GLY A 158 22.55 -19.63 48.58
CA GLY A 158 22.24 -21.04 48.84
C GLY A 158 23.44 -21.95 49.16
N THR A 159 24.68 -21.46 49.01
CA THR A 159 25.89 -22.30 49.11
C THR A 159 26.71 -22.10 50.39
N LEU A 160 26.23 -21.31 51.36
CA LEU A 160 26.94 -21.06 52.64
C LEU A 160 26.31 -21.69 53.89
N SER A 161 25.52 -22.76 53.76
CA SER A 161 24.91 -23.45 54.94
C SER A 161 25.23 -24.94 55.04
N THR A 162 26.36 -25.40 54.51
CA THR A 162 26.81 -26.78 54.72
C THR A 162 28.31 -26.82 55.01
N ASP A 163 28.74 -26.38 56.19
CA ASP A 163 29.83 -27.04 56.91
C ASP A 163 29.96 -26.56 58.36
N ARG A 164 30.47 -27.43 59.25
CA ARG A 164 30.74 -27.32 60.70
C ARG A 164 29.68 -27.84 61.68
N ASP A 165 29.58 -29.16 61.72
CA ASP A 165 30.15 -30.01 62.78
C ASP A 165 29.97 -29.65 64.28
N ALA A 166 29.41 -30.66 64.97
CA ALA A 166 29.96 -31.29 66.18
C ALA A 166 29.94 -30.55 67.54
N GLY A 167 29.17 -31.11 68.48
CA GLY A 167 29.71 -31.47 69.80
C GLY A 167 28.93 -31.06 71.07
N TRP A 168 28.44 -32.09 71.79
CA TRP A 168 28.44 -32.30 73.25
C TRP A 168 27.45 -31.58 74.23
N THR A 169 26.72 -32.44 74.97
CA THR A 169 26.32 -32.42 76.42
C THR A 169 25.44 -31.27 76.95
N HIS A 170 24.39 -31.48 77.75
CA HIS A 170 24.10 -32.45 78.82
C HIS A 170 22.65 -32.94 78.79
#